data_AF-A0A7W0HMD0-F1
#
_entry.id   AF-A0A7W0HMD0-F1
#
_cell.length_a   1.000
_cell.length_b   1.000
_cell.length_c   1.000
_cell.angle_alpha   90.00
_cell.angle_beta   90.00
_cell.angle_gamma   90.00
#
_symmetry.space_group_name_H-M   'P 1'
#
loop_
_entity.id
_entity.type
_entity.pdbx_description
1 polymer ?
#
loop_
_entity_poly.entity_id
_entity_poly.type
_entity_poly.pdbx_seq_one_letter_code
_entity_poly.pdbx_strand_id
1 'polypeptide(L)'
;MDKKLKSHGAPMGKEYTFLTPSTSRLRVIRQGHSIIRSQGIPKPIVIVDTLEKEPLPIYENHPNWIAGERRANMKTGDYTVEGMENILCLERKSLPDLIACTVTYRQRFIGACHRLALFQWKAILIEATFEDIKGGFEQFDIPSAVHPNTVCGTLDAIEAKLGIPIIYTSTIRGLATERTASWMSKHFTYWWLENNGHGRILVDTDRL
;
A
#
# COMPACT_ATOMS: atom_id res chain seq x y z
N MET A 1 16.08 15.52 16.97
CA MET A 1 16.80 15.83 15.72
C MET A 1 16.12 15.06 14.61
N ASP A 2 15.11 15.67 13.99
CA ASP A 2 14.31 15.04 12.94
C ASP A 2 15.10 14.95 11.65
N LYS A 3 15.37 13.73 11.19
CA LYS A 3 16.01 13.50 9.89
C LYS A 3 14.98 13.77 8.78
N LYS A 4 15.14 14.90 8.08
CA LYS A 4 14.40 15.26 6.87
C LYS A 4 14.73 14.28 5.75
N LEU A 5 13.72 13.67 5.12
CA LEU A 5 13.88 12.98 3.83
C LEU A 5 13.95 14.04 2.72
N LYS A 6 15.09 14.14 2.01
CA LYS A 6 15.21 14.97 0.80
C LYS A 6 14.81 14.14 -0.43
N SER A 7 13.97 14.70 -1.30
CA SER A 7 13.46 14.05 -2.51
C SER A 7 14.46 14.07 -3.67
N HIS A 8 14.77 12.91 -4.23
CA HIS A 8 15.29 12.80 -5.61
C HIS A 8 14.13 12.24 -6.46
N GLY A 9 13.45 13.09 -7.22
CA GLY A 9 12.33 12.68 -8.10
C GLY A 9 11.10 13.58 -8.15
N ALA A 10 11.14 14.81 -7.61
CA ALA A 10 10.03 15.76 -7.78
C ALA A 10 10.12 16.46 -9.16
N PRO A 11 8.97 16.72 -9.84
CA PRO A 11 8.97 17.49 -11.07
C PRO A 11 9.56 18.89 -10.84
N MET A 12 10.35 19.31 -11.82
CA MET A 12 11.26 20.46 -11.79
C MET A 12 10.61 21.72 -11.18
N GLY A 13 11.10 22.17 -10.01
CA GLY A 13 10.87 23.54 -9.51
C GLY A 13 10.17 23.73 -8.16
N LYS A 14 9.70 22.68 -7.45
CA LYS A 14 9.19 22.82 -6.08
C LYS A 14 9.98 21.96 -5.10
N GLU A 15 10.65 22.59 -4.13
CA GLU A 15 11.19 21.90 -2.97
C GLU A 15 10.03 21.44 -2.09
N TYR A 16 9.81 20.13 -2.02
CA TYR A 16 8.85 19.53 -1.10
C TYR A 16 9.59 19.07 0.16
N THR A 17 9.12 19.53 1.33
CA THR A 17 9.48 18.95 2.62
C THR A 17 8.31 18.10 3.09
N PHE A 18 8.54 16.80 3.26
CA PHE A 18 7.55 15.88 3.81
C PHE A 18 7.73 15.75 5.32
N LEU A 19 6.62 15.68 6.04
CA LEU A 19 6.63 15.39 7.48
C LEU A 19 6.99 13.93 7.72
N THR A 20 7.61 13.66 8.87
CA THR A 20 7.94 12.30 9.29
C THR A 20 6.67 11.55 9.72
N PRO A 21 6.64 10.22 9.56
CA PRO A 21 5.57 9.36 10.07
C PRO A 21 5.43 9.49 11.60
N SER A 22 4.26 9.18 12.13
CA SER A 22 4.05 9.14 13.58
C SER A 22 4.94 8.09 14.24
N THR A 23 5.60 8.48 15.33
CA THR A 23 6.43 7.56 16.14
C THR A 23 5.59 6.53 16.90
N SER A 24 4.32 6.84 17.16
CA SER A 24 3.36 5.91 17.75
C SER A 24 2.66 5.08 16.68
N ARG A 25 2.24 3.86 17.07
CA ARG A 25 1.37 3.02 16.25
C ARG A 25 -0.07 3.53 16.25
N LEU A 26 -0.88 2.96 15.35
CA LEU A 26 -2.31 3.19 15.25
C LEU A 26 -2.98 3.14 16.62
N ARG A 27 -3.77 4.16 16.95
CA ARG A 27 -4.48 4.23 18.23
C ARG A 27 -5.69 3.30 18.21
N VAL A 28 -5.83 2.53 19.29
CA VAL A 28 -7.05 1.77 19.58
C VAL A 28 -7.54 2.21 20.94
N ILE A 29 -8.68 2.90 20.99
CA ILE A 29 -9.20 3.59 22.17
C ILE A 29 -10.56 2.98 22.56
N ARG A 30 -10.73 2.76 23.86
CA ARG A 30 -12.01 2.42 24.49
C ARG A 30 -12.20 3.33 25.70
N GLN A 31 -13.37 3.97 25.79
CA GLN A 31 -13.72 4.85 26.90
C GLN A 31 -12.62 5.88 27.20
N GLY A 32 -12.04 6.48 26.15
CA GLY A 32 -10.96 7.46 26.25
C GLY A 32 -9.56 6.92 26.54
N HIS A 33 -9.39 5.60 26.72
CA HIS A 33 -8.10 4.99 27.04
C HIS A 33 -7.57 4.10 25.93
N SER A 34 -6.27 4.16 25.67
CA SER A 34 -5.62 3.23 24.73
C SER A 34 -5.62 1.82 25.30
N ILE A 35 -6.12 0.86 24.52
CA ILE A 35 -6.19 -0.56 24.93
C ILE A 35 -5.07 -1.42 24.35
N ILE A 36 -4.17 -0.85 23.55
CA ILE A 36 -3.14 -1.61 22.82
C ILE A 36 -2.27 -2.45 23.77
N ARG A 37 -1.79 -1.85 24.86
CA ARG A 37 -0.91 -2.52 25.81
C ARG A 37 -1.68 -3.46 26.72
N SER A 38 -2.84 -3.04 27.22
CA SER A 38 -3.65 -3.85 28.14
C SER A 38 -4.22 -5.11 27.48
N GLN A 39 -4.54 -5.05 26.19
CA GLN A 39 -5.03 -6.19 25.40
C GLN A 39 -3.92 -6.93 24.63
N GLY A 40 -2.66 -6.50 24.77
CA GLY A 40 -1.54 -7.15 24.08
C GLY A 40 -1.66 -7.18 22.55
N ILE A 41 -2.27 -6.15 21.94
CA ILE A 41 -2.53 -6.12 20.50
C ILE A 41 -1.19 -6.19 19.76
N PRO A 42 -0.92 -7.22 18.94
CA PRO A 42 0.36 -7.35 18.25
C PRO A 42 0.49 -6.34 17.10
N LYS A 43 1.71 -6.18 16.59
CA LYS A 43 1.95 -5.56 15.27
C LYS A 43 1.98 -6.68 14.22
N PRO A 44 1.57 -6.43 12.98
CA PRO A 44 1.62 -7.45 11.92
C PRO A 44 3.05 -7.83 11.56
N ILE A 45 3.25 -9.08 11.13
CA ILE A 45 4.42 -9.51 10.36
C ILE A 45 4.02 -9.48 8.88
N VAL A 46 4.75 -8.72 8.07
CA VAL A 46 4.48 -8.60 6.64
C VAL A 46 5.13 -9.77 5.91
N ILE A 47 4.38 -10.36 4.98
CA ILE A 47 4.90 -11.39 4.08
C ILE A 47 5.07 -10.75 2.71
N VAL A 48 6.26 -10.91 2.15
CA VAL A 48 6.64 -10.37 0.86
C VAL A 48 6.82 -11.53 -0.11
N ASP A 49 6.23 -11.42 -1.30
CA ASP A 49 6.37 -12.45 -2.32
C ASP A 49 7.85 -12.63 -2.72
N THR A 50 8.26 -13.87 -2.99
CA THR A 50 9.66 -14.15 -3.34
C THR A 50 10.04 -13.66 -4.73
N LEU A 51 9.08 -13.45 -5.64
CA LEU A 51 9.31 -12.91 -6.97
C LEU A 51 9.44 -11.38 -6.98
N GLU A 52 9.03 -10.69 -5.90
CA GLU A 52 9.20 -9.24 -5.77
C GLU A 52 10.69 -8.91 -5.59
N LYS A 53 11.30 -8.36 -6.65
CA LYS A 53 12.75 -8.14 -6.74
C LYS A 53 13.22 -6.95 -5.91
N GLU A 54 12.41 -5.90 -5.83
CA GLU A 54 12.77 -4.64 -5.17
C GLU A 54 11.74 -4.29 -4.08
N PRO A 55 11.59 -5.14 -3.05
CA PRO A 55 10.51 -5.01 -2.09
C PRO A 55 10.62 -3.71 -1.29
N LEU A 56 9.50 -3.10 -0.93
CA LEU A 56 9.48 -1.99 0.01
C LEU A 56 10.07 -2.38 1.37
N PRO A 57 10.99 -1.59 1.97
CA PRO A 57 11.57 -1.87 3.28
C PRO A 57 10.59 -1.43 4.37
N ILE A 58 9.44 -2.10 4.45
CA ILE A 58 8.28 -1.71 5.27
C ILE A 58 8.63 -1.81 6.76
N TYR A 59 9.23 -2.91 7.20
CA TYR A 59 9.64 -3.09 8.59
C TYR A 59 10.83 -2.20 8.97
N GLU A 60 11.86 -2.14 8.14
CA GLU A 60 13.05 -1.32 8.39
C GLU A 60 12.69 0.16 8.58
N ASN A 61 11.80 0.68 7.72
CA ASN A 61 11.39 2.08 7.81
C ASN A 61 10.33 2.35 8.89
N HIS A 62 9.47 1.38 9.19
CA HIS A 62 8.33 1.57 10.11
C HIS A 62 8.24 0.50 11.21
N PRO A 63 9.31 0.29 12.02
CA PRO A 63 9.35 -0.75 13.04
C PRO A 63 8.37 -0.47 14.20
N ASN A 64 7.84 0.75 14.32
CA ASN A 64 6.81 1.05 15.31
C ASN A 64 5.42 0.55 14.89
N TRP A 65 5.19 0.29 13.59
CA TRP A 65 3.89 -0.12 13.06
C TRP A 65 3.84 -1.60 12.66
N ILE A 66 5.01 -2.17 12.35
CA ILE A 66 5.22 -3.51 11.83
C ILE A 66 6.14 -4.29 12.79
N ALA A 67 5.89 -5.58 13.00
CA ALA A 67 6.69 -6.43 13.89
C ALA A 67 7.92 -7.02 13.20
N GLY A 68 7.82 -7.26 11.88
CA GLY A 68 8.86 -7.89 11.09
C GLY A 68 8.41 -8.14 9.67
N GLU A 69 9.29 -8.74 8.89
CA GLU A 69 9.08 -9.13 7.50
C GLU A 69 9.60 -10.55 7.27
N ARG A 70 8.91 -11.31 6.42
CA ARG A 70 9.42 -12.59 5.89
C ARG A 70 9.11 -12.74 4.41
N ARG A 71 9.94 -13.54 3.72
CA ARG A 71 9.77 -13.88 2.31
C ARG A 71 9.02 -15.20 2.17
N ALA A 72 8.03 -15.28 1.29
CA ALA A 72 7.34 -16.53 0.95
C ALA A 72 6.86 -16.50 -0.50
N ASN A 73 6.65 -17.67 -1.11
CA ASN A 73 6.01 -17.71 -2.43
C ASN A 73 4.50 -17.49 -2.27
N MET A 74 3.97 -16.58 -3.08
CA MET A 74 2.56 -16.21 -3.11
C MET A 74 2.00 -16.47 -4.51
N LYS A 75 0.75 -16.94 -4.56
CA LYS A 75 0.06 -17.17 -5.84
C LYS A 75 -0.39 -15.88 -6.50
N THR A 76 -0.56 -14.80 -5.75
CA THR A 76 -1.11 -13.51 -6.21
C THR A 76 -0.70 -12.40 -5.23
N GLY A 77 -0.40 -11.22 -5.78
CA GLY A 77 0.06 -10.06 -5.03
C GLY A 77 1.53 -10.12 -4.64
N ASP A 78 2.03 -8.98 -4.19
CA ASP A 78 3.42 -8.80 -3.78
C ASP A 78 3.56 -8.80 -2.25
N TYR A 79 2.48 -8.49 -1.53
CA TYR A 79 2.48 -8.45 -0.07
C TYR A 79 1.20 -9.00 0.56
N THR A 80 1.34 -9.61 1.73
CA THR A 80 0.26 -9.94 2.65
C THR A 80 0.74 -9.82 4.11
N VAL A 81 -0.07 -10.27 5.07
CA VAL A 81 0.24 -10.28 6.50
C VAL A 81 0.07 -11.70 7.03
N GLU A 82 0.95 -12.11 7.94
CA GLU A 82 0.87 -13.41 8.59
C GLU A 82 -0.46 -13.61 9.33
N GLY A 83 -1.10 -14.77 9.09
CA GLY A 83 -2.45 -15.10 9.56
C GLY A 83 -3.57 -14.56 8.67
N MET A 84 -3.25 -13.74 7.66
CA MET A 84 -4.19 -13.12 6.74
C MET A 84 -3.91 -13.47 5.27
N GLU A 85 -3.08 -14.48 5.00
CA GLU A 85 -2.57 -14.80 3.66
C GLU A 85 -3.65 -15.11 2.62
N ASN A 86 -4.83 -15.57 3.07
CA ASN A 86 -5.95 -15.92 2.19
C ASN A 86 -7.01 -14.81 2.07
N ILE A 87 -6.89 -13.73 2.84
CA ILE A 87 -7.93 -12.70 2.96
C ILE A 87 -7.40 -11.29 2.73
N LEU A 88 -6.09 -11.05 2.90
CA LEU A 88 -5.43 -9.79 2.62
C LEU A 88 -4.38 -9.96 1.53
N CYS A 89 -4.40 -9.09 0.52
CA CYS A 89 -3.41 -9.11 -0.55
C CYS A 89 -3.20 -7.70 -1.11
N LEU A 90 -1.95 -7.28 -1.24
CA LEU A 90 -1.58 -6.00 -1.84
C LEU A 90 -0.67 -6.24 -3.04
N GLU A 91 -1.08 -5.77 -4.21
CA GLU A 91 -0.25 -5.73 -5.41
C GLU A 91 0.41 -4.34 -5.48
N ARG A 92 1.73 -4.29 -5.65
CA ARG A 92 2.48 -3.07 -5.90
C ARG A 92 2.70 -2.91 -7.39
N LYS A 93 2.61 -1.67 -7.87
CA LYS A 93 2.93 -1.35 -9.25
C LYS A 93 3.74 -0.07 -9.33
N SER A 94 4.95 -0.19 -9.86
CA SER A 94 5.76 0.97 -10.23
C SER A 94 5.11 1.71 -11.40
N LEU A 95 5.44 3.00 -11.58
CA LEU A 95 4.93 3.77 -12.71
C LEU A 95 5.34 3.18 -14.08
N PRO A 96 6.60 2.77 -14.31
CA PRO A 96 6.99 2.09 -15.55
C PRO A 96 6.21 0.78 -15.79
N ASP A 97 6.06 -0.05 -14.75
CA ASP A 97 5.35 -1.33 -14.88
C ASP A 97 3.86 -1.13 -15.15
N LEU A 98 3.25 -0.10 -14.55
CA LEU A 98 1.86 0.26 -14.79
C LEU A 98 1.62 0.59 -16.27
N ILE A 99 2.51 1.42 -16.86
CA ILE A 99 2.45 1.76 -18.28
C ILE A 99 2.62 0.50 -19.13
N ALA A 100 3.63 -0.33 -18.85
CA ALA A 100 3.86 -1.58 -19.57
C ALA A 100 2.67 -2.55 -19.46
N CYS A 101 1.99 -2.58 -18.30
CA CYS A 101 0.78 -3.37 -18.08
C CYS A 101 -0.45 -2.84 -18.84
N THR A 102 -0.44 -1.60 -19.32
CA THR A 102 -1.56 -1.08 -20.13
C THR A 102 -1.48 -1.52 -21.59
N VAL A 103 -0.27 -1.84 -22.07
CA VAL A 103 0.01 -2.23 -23.46
C VAL A 103 0.58 -3.64 -23.58
N THR A 104 1.84 -3.85 -23.19
CA THR A 104 2.61 -5.08 -23.44
C THR A 104 2.14 -6.24 -22.58
N TYR A 105 1.91 -6.00 -21.28
CA TYR A 105 1.60 -7.05 -20.30
C TYR A 105 0.13 -7.06 -19.89
N ARG A 106 -0.74 -6.44 -20.67
CA ARG A 106 -2.15 -6.21 -20.33
C ARG A 106 -2.91 -7.47 -19.96
N GLN A 107 -2.83 -8.52 -20.78
CA GLN A 107 -3.57 -9.76 -20.49
C GLN A 107 -3.12 -10.41 -19.18
N ARG A 108 -1.81 -10.44 -18.93
CA ARG A 108 -1.25 -10.95 -17.67
C ARG A 108 -1.71 -10.11 -16.48
N PHE A 109 -1.70 -8.79 -16.61
CA PHE A 109 -2.11 -7.87 -15.56
C PHE A 109 -3.60 -8.01 -15.22
N ILE A 110 -4.47 -8.08 -16.22
CA ILE A 110 -5.91 -8.30 -15.99
C ILE A 110 -6.16 -9.67 -15.34
N GLY A 111 -5.44 -10.72 -15.76
CA GLY A 111 -5.50 -12.02 -15.10
C GLY A 111 -5.06 -11.98 -13.64
N ALA A 112 -4.05 -11.18 -13.30
CA ALA A 112 -3.64 -10.94 -11.91
C ALA A 112 -4.73 -10.19 -11.12
N CYS A 113 -5.34 -9.16 -11.72
CA CYS A 113 -6.45 -8.43 -11.09
C CYS A 113 -7.64 -9.35 -10.79
N HIS A 114 -7.99 -10.28 -11.68
CA HIS A 114 -9.05 -11.25 -11.41
C HIS A 114 -8.77 -12.16 -10.21
N ARG A 115 -7.52 -12.60 -10.03
CA ARG A 115 -7.13 -13.38 -8.84
C ARG A 115 -7.14 -12.51 -7.58
N LEU A 116 -6.63 -11.28 -7.69
CA LEU A 116 -6.62 -10.31 -6.59
C LEU A 116 -8.05 -9.98 -6.13
N ALA A 117 -9.02 -9.91 -7.04
CA ALA A 117 -10.42 -9.62 -6.74
C ALA A 117 -11.06 -10.59 -5.73
N LEU A 118 -10.53 -11.80 -5.60
CA LEU A 118 -11.04 -12.84 -4.70
C LEU A 118 -10.73 -12.59 -3.22
N PHE A 119 -9.79 -11.69 -2.91
CA PHE A 119 -9.42 -11.37 -1.54
C PHE A 119 -10.43 -10.41 -0.90
N GLN A 120 -10.70 -10.61 0.38
CA GLN A 120 -11.60 -9.74 1.15
C GLN A 120 -11.04 -8.33 1.27
N TRP A 121 -9.76 -8.22 1.65
CA TRP A 121 -9.01 -6.97 1.71
C TRP A 121 -7.95 -6.98 0.63
N LYS A 122 -8.09 -6.06 -0.31
CA LYS A 122 -7.25 -6.00 -1.49
C LYS A 122 -7.04 -4.57 -1.91
N ALA A 123 -5.93 -4.32 -2.58
CA ALA A 123 -5.70 -3.07 -3.29
C ALA A 123 -4.55 -3.25 -4.29
N ILE A 124 -4.49 -2.34 -5.26
CA ILE A 124 -3.29 -2.10 -6.06
C ILE A 124 -2.69 -0.78 -5.59
N LEU A 125 -1.46 -0.84 -5.08
CA LEU A 125 -0.69 0.33 -4.68
C LEU A 125 0.17 0.80 -5.85
N ILE A 126 -0.08 2.02 -6.30
CA ILE A 126 0.63 2.65 -7.42
C ILE A 126 1.68 3.59 -6.85
N GLU A 127 2.94 3.41 -7.25
CA GLU A 127 4.06 4.30 -6.89
C GLU A 127 4.12 5.58 -7.74
N ALA A 128 2.99 6.26 -7.77
CA ALA A 128 2.80 7.54 -8.43
C ALA A 128 1.56 8.22 -7.83
N THR A 129 1.53 9.54 -7.87
CA THR A 129 0.32 10.33 -7.66
C THR A 129 -0.56 10.28 -8.92
N PHE A 130 -1.80 10.76 -8.80
CA PHE A 130 -2.65 10.93 -9.98
C PHE A 130 -2.07 12.00 -10.91
N GLU A 131 -1.50 13.07 -10.36
CA GLU A 131 -0.82 14.14 -11.08
C GLU A 131 0.40 13.64 -11.86
N ASP A 132 1.21 12.74 -11.28
CA ASP A 132 2.35 12.12 -11.97
C ASP A 132 1.89 11.40 -13.23
N ILE A 133 0.79 10.63 -13.15
CA ILE A 133 0.24 9.92 -14.31
C ILE A 133 -0.33 10.90 -15.33
N LYS A 134 -1.15 11.86 -14.87
CA LYS A 134 -1.86 12.81 -15.74
C LYS A 134 -0.95 13.85 -16.38
N GLY A 135 0.17 14.16 -15.74
CA GLY A 135 1.19 15.10 -16.24
C GLY A 135 2.04 14.54 -17.38
N GLY A 136 1.92 13.24 -17.68
CA GLY A 136 2.71 12.58 -18.70
C GLY A 136 3.98 11.95 -18.15
N PHE A 137 4.57 11.05 -18.95
CA PHE A 137 5.62 10.13 -18.50
C PHE A 137 7.04 10.58 -18.84
N GLU A 138 7.17 11.58 -19.72
CA GLU A 138 8.46 12.14 -20.15
C GLU A 138 9.27 12.70 -18.97
N GLN A 139 8.60 13.31 -17.99
CA GLN A 139 9.23 13.85 -16.77
C GLN A 139 9.87 12.79 -15.86
N PHE A 140 9.59 11.50 -16.10
CA PHE A 140 10.17 10.37 -15.39
C PHE A 140 11.17 9.58 -16.24
N ASP A 141 11.55 10.12 -17.40
CA ASP A 141 12.39 9.44 -18.39
C ASP A 141 11.84 8.06 -18.80
N ILE A 142 10.50 7.93 -18.85
CA ILE A 142 9.82 6.70 -19.28
C ILE A 142 9.35 6.89 -20.74
N PRO A 143 10.03 6.29 -21.73
CA PRO A 143 9.61 6.39 -23.12
C PRO A 143 8.29 5.63 -23.32
N SER A 144 7.23 6.35 -23.66
CA SER A 144 5.91 5.74 -23.85
C SER A 144 5.06 6.54 -24.81
N ALA A 145 4.48 5.85 -25.80
CA ALA A 145 3.43 6.42 -26.65
C ALA A 145 2.02 6.27 -26.03
N VAL A 146 1.93 5.71 -24.81
CA VAL A 146 0.65 5.53 -24.12
C VAL A 146 0.17 6.87 -23.61
N HIS A 147 -1.02 7.28 -24.05
CA HIS A 147 -1.66 8.46 -23.53
C HIS A 147 -2.06 8.26 -22.05
N PRO A 148 -1.80 9.22 -21.13
CA PRO A 148 -2.16 9.11 -19.71
C PRO A 148 -3.58 8.65 -19.42
N ASN A 149 -4.57 9.15 -20.19
CA ASN A 149 -5.97 8.73 -20.05
C ASN A 149 -6.20 7.23 -20.26
N THR A 150 -5.39 6.56 -21.08
CA THR A 150 -5.48 5.10 -21.27
C THR A 150 -5.09 4.35 -20.00
N VAL A 151 -4.09 4.88 -19.28
CA VAL A 151 -3.66 4.33 -17.99
C VAL A 151 -4.75 4.54 -16.94
N CYS A 152 -5.23 5.77 -16.79
CA CYS A 152 -6.33 6.09 -15.86
C CYS A 152 -7.57 5.26 -16.15
N GLY A 153 -8.06 5.24 -17.39
CA GLY A 153 -9.25 4.48 -17.76
C GLY A 153 -9.10 2.97 -17.54
N THR A 154 -7.88 2.43 -17.62
CA THR A 154 -7.62 1.03 -17.24
C THR A 154 -7.75 0.82 -15.73
N LEU A 155 -7.17 1.72 -14.92
CA LEU A 155 -7.27 1.66 -13.45
C LEU A 155 -8.72 1.85 -12.98
N ASP A 156 -9.43 2.83 -13.52
CA ASP A 156 -10.84 3.11 -13.22
C ASP A 156 -11.72 1.89 -13.54
N ALA A 157 -11.48 1.25 -14.68
CA ALA A 157 -12.20 0.04 -15.06
C ALA A 157 -11.91 -1.14 -14.12
N ILE A 158 -10.66 -1.31 -13.68
CA ILE A 158 -10.29 -2.34 -12.69
C ILE A 158 -10.98 -2.06 -11.36
N GLU A 159 -10.91 -0.83 -10.86
CA GLU A 159 -11.53 -0.44 -9.61
C GLU A 159 -13.04 -0.66 -9.63
N ALA A 160 -13.72 -0.10 -10.62
CA ALA A 160 -15.17 -0.14 -10.71
C ALA A 160 -15.72 -1.54 -10.98
N LYS A 161 -15.06 -2.33 -11.84
CA LYS A 161 -15.55 -3.65 -12.25
C LYS A 161 -15.17 -4.76 -11.27
N LEU A 162 -13.97 -4.71 -10.70
CA LEU A 162 -13.43 -5.78 -9.85
C LEU A 162 -13.47 -5.42 -8.36
N GLY A 163 -13.88 -4.19 -8.01
CA GLY A 163 -13.92 -3.73 -6.62
C GLY A 163 -12.53 -3.74 -5.99
N ILE A 164 -11.50 -3.40 -6.77
CA ILE A 164 -10.10 -3.35 -6.31
C ILE A 164 -9.71 -1.88 -6.10
N PRO A 165 -9.61 -1.41 -4.85
CA PRO A 165 -9.18 -0.05 -4.57
C PRO A 165 -7.82 0.26 -5.21
N ILE A 166 -7.72 1.43 -5.85
CA ILE A 166 -6.46 1.95 -6.39
C ILE A 166 -5.89 2.96 -5.40
N ILE A 167 -4.73 2.64 -4.84
CA ILE A 167 -4.04 3.49 -3.87
C ILE A 167 -2.90 4.19 -4.60
N TYR A 168 -3.15 5.41 -5.06
CA TYR A 168 -2.09 6.31 -5.50
C TYR A 168 -1.22 6.73 -4.32
N THR A 169 0.10 6.78 -4.53
CA THR A 169 1.07 7.08 -3.49
C THR A 169 2.04 8.15 -3.95
N SER A 170 3.28 7.79 -4.23
CA SER A 170 4.34 8.70 -4.62
C SER A 170 5.43 7.92 -5.35
N THR A 171 6.10 8.59 -6.28
CA THR A 171 7.38 8.13 -6.84
C THR A 171 8.51 8.15 -5.80
N ILE A 172 8.32 8.86 -4.67
CA ILE A 172 9.23 8.85 -3.54
C ILE A 172 9.01 7.57 -2.76
N ARG A 173 9.93 6.63 -2.97
CA ARG A 173 9.95 5.29 -2.39
C ARG A 173 9.65 5.23 -0.88
N GLY A 174 10.18 6.18 -0.09
CA GLY A 174 9.92 6.26 1.35
C GLY A 174 8.45 6.52 1.70
N LEU A 175 7.77 7.39 0.95
CA LEU A 175 6.35 7.70 1.13
C LEU A 175 5.45 6.54 0.69
N ALA A 176 5.79 5.86 -0.42
CA ALA A 176 5.11 4.63 -0.82
C ALA A 176 5.24 3.55 0.28
N THR A 177 6.44 3.40 0.86
CA THR A 177 6.69 2.48 1.98
C THR A 177 5.85 2.80 3.21
N GLU A 178 5.76 4.08 3.58
CA GLU A 178 4.91 4.55 4.69
C GLU A 178 3.43 4.24 4.45
N ARG A 179 2.95 4.52 3.24
CA ARG A 179 1.55 4.25 2.88
C ARG A 179 1.23 2.76 2.97
N THR A 180 2.12 1.90 2.47
CA THR A 180 2.02 0.44 2.58
C THR A 180 1.97 -0.02 4.03
N ALA A 181 2.92 0.45 4.86
CA ALA A 181 3.00 0.12 6.28
C ALA A 181 1.70 0.51 7.03
N SER A 182 1.20 1.72 6.78
CA SER A 182 -0.04 2.21 7.37
C SER A 182 -1.25 1.37 6.98
N TRP A 183 -1.36 1.01 5.69
CA TRP A 183 -2.48 0.23 5.17
C TRP A 183 -2.51 -1.18 5.78
N MET A 184 -1.37 -1.85 5.83
CA MET A 184 -1.24 -3.20 6.42
C MET A 184 -1.52 -3.19 7.93
N SER A 185 -0.90 -2.25 8.67
CA SER A 185 -1.08 -2.13 10.12
C SER A 185 -2.55 -1.90 10.51
N LYS A 186 -3.28 -1.08 9.74
CA LYS A 186 -4.71 -0.85 9.95
C LYS A 186 -5.56 -2.08 9.68
N HIS A 187 -5.39 -2.73 8.53
CA HIS A 187 -6.18 -3.91 8.19
C HIS A 187 -5.95 -5.05 9.19
N PHE A 188 -4.70 -5.29 9.57
CA PHE A 188 -4.37 -6.27 10.60
C PHE A 188 -4.99 -5.91 11.95
N THR A 189 -4.89 -4.65 12.39
CA THR A 189 -5.45 -4.24 13.69
C THR A 189 -6.97 -4.44 13.72
N TYR A 190 -7.68 -4.08 12.65
CA TYR A 190 -9.11 -4.33 12.54
C TYR A 190 -9.46 -5.82 12.59
N TRP A 191 -8.76 -6.64 11.80
CA TRP A 191 -8.94 -8.09 11.80
C TRP A 191 -8.67 -8.70 13.18
N TRP A 192 -7.59 -8.28 13.83
CA TRP A 192 -7.25 -8.78 15.16
C TRP A 192 -8.34 -8.42 16.18
N LEU A 193 -8.79 -7.17 16.18
CA LEU A 193 -9.84 -6.71 17.10
C LEU A 193 -11.15 -7.46 16.91
N GLU A 194 -11.55 -7.66 15.66
CA GLU A 194 -12.77 -8.40 15.29
C GLU A 194 -12.70 -9.85 15.79
N ASN A 195 -11.59 -10.55 15.54
CA ASN A 195 -11.41 -11.94 15.98
C ASN A 195 -11.24 -12.11 17.50
N ASN A 196 -10.91 -11.04 18.22
CA ASN A 196 -10.75 -11.05 19.68
C ASN A 196 -11.93 -10.40 20.41
N GLY A 197 -13.09 -10.24 19.74
CA GLY A 197 -14.33 -9.78 20.38
C GLY A 197 -14.37 -8.29 20.72
N HIS A 198 -13.45 -7.48 20.17
CA HIS A 198 -13.42 -6.03 20.36
C HIS A 198 -14.15 -5.26 19.25
N GLY A 199 -14.74 -5.98 18.29
CA GLY A 199 -15.39 -5.43 17.10
C GLY A 199 -14.40 -4.77 16.14
N ARG A 200 -14.89 -4.36 14.97
CA ARG A 200 -14.06 -3.70 13.95
C ARG A 200 -13.96 -2.19 14.19
N ILE A 201 -13.52 -1.78 15.38
CA ILE A 201 -13.55 -0.38 15.84
C ILE A 201 -12.17 0.04 16.38
N LEU A 202 -11.56 1.09 15.81
CA LEU A 202 -10.32 1.64 16.37
C LEU A 202 -10.61 2.55 17.55
N VAL A 203 -11.48 3.53 17.39
CA VAL A 203 -11.87 4.49 18.43
C VAL A 203 -13.38 4.44 18.57
N ASP A 204 -13.88 4.13 19.76
CA ASP A 204 -15.31 3.94 20.02
C ASP A 204 -16.15 5.21 19.85
N THR A 205 -15.55 6.39 20.06
CA THR A 205 -16.22 7.67 19.86
C THR A 205 -16.40 8.05 18.39
N ASP A 206 -15.65 7.43 17.47
CA ASP A 206 -15.67 7.81 16.05
C ASP A 206 -16.96 7.37 15.34
N ARG A 207 -17.65 6.34 15.88
CA ARG A 207 -18.90 5.78 15.32
C ARG A 207 -18.80 5.40 13.84
N LEU A 208 -17.62 4.96 13.41
CA LEU A 208 -17.32 4.39 12.10
C LEU A 208 -17.58 2.89 12.05
#